data_AF-A0A0J7ISR7-F1
#
_entry.id   AF-A0A0J7ISR7-F1
#
_cell.length_a   1.000
_cell.length_b   1.000
_cell.length_c   1.000
_cell.angle_alpha   90.00
_cell.angle_beta   90.00
_cell.angle_gamma   90.00
#
_symmetry.space_group_name_H-M   'P 1'
#
loop_
_entity.id
_entity.type
_entity.pdbx_description
1 polymer ?
#
loop_
_entity_poly.entity_id
_entity_poly.type
_entity_poly.pdbx_seq_one_letter_code
_entity_poly.pdbx_strand_id
1 'polypeptide(L)'
;MKNLSFFILTIFSSLLYSQNGNVGINTVNPGSTLTINGSIAGQYRSVTTSTTLGVNDFYMAYNGSSAGTFTLPAAVAASPAARNTLGRIYYIKNVGTGKLTISANGSELIDNQSGAGVSSVTLTPGGYTMFISKGTLTGTTWEAALLINKATPTIAALGATTSVTFTGTDLTNFNNSNPQIIPFSSSDIIVNQGGSATWNDVGDYWQIIESGVYKIEGYSYFKSGTAVTGTDAFTGINLNITKNGTTLSNIIGGNRANFDNQTASQGNSPINVSCIVHLDAGDRVYLTMNWGAFNKPTNSVSIQAPNSLKESRNFSLQQLSTP
;
A
#
# COMPACT_ATOMS: atom_id res chain seq x y z
N MET A 1 -18.97 -35.68 61.27
CA MET A 1 -18.77 -34.26 60.89
C MET A 1 -17.35 -33.92 60.41
N LYS A 2 -16.28 -34.57 60.92
CA LYS A 2 -14.88 -34.28 60.48
C LYS A 2 -14.58 -34.59 58.99
N ASN A 3 -15.24 -35.60 58.41
CA ASN A 3 -14.97 -35.99 57.02
C ASN A 3 -15.70 -35.11 55.98
N LEU A 4 -16.71 -34.35 56.40
CA LEU A 4 -17.46 -33.46 55.51
C LEU A 4 -16.71 -32.14 55.27
N SER A 5 -16.03 -31.60 56.29
CA SER A 5 -15.20 -30.40 56.15
C SER A 5 -13.97 -30.63 55.26
N PHE A 6 -13.40 -31.84 55.27
CA PHE A 6 -12.24 -32.17 54.41
C PHE A 6 -12.65 -32.35 52.93
N PHE A 7 -13.87 -32.83 52.69
CA PHE A 7 -14.43 -32.96 51.34
C PHE A 7 -14.83 -31.60 50.74
N ILE A 8 -15.33 -30.67 51.57
CA ILE A 8 -15.62 -29.30 51.12
C ILE A 8 -14.32 -28.54 50.83
N LEU A 9 -13.26 -28.70 51.63
CA LEU A 9 -11.99 -28.00 51.42
C LEU A 9 -11.24 -28.47 50.15
N THR A 10 -11.47 -29.70 49.69
CA THR A 10 -10.86 -30.27 48.47
C THR A 10 -11.63 -29.94 47.20
N ILE A 11 -12.93 -29.65 47.29
CA ILE A 11 -13.73 -29.18 46.15
C ILE A 11 -13.48 -27.68 45.89
N PHE A 12 -13.27 -26.87 46.93
CA PHE A 12 -13.01 -25.43 46.78
C PHE A 12 -11.63 -25.08 46.18
N SER A 13 -10.62 -25.93 46.34
CA SER A 13 -9.31 -25.73 45.70
C SER A 13 -9.29 -26.02 44.20
N SER A 14 -10.29 -26.73 43.67
CA SER A 14 -10.45 -26.97 42.23
C SER A 14 -11.21 -25.86 41.48
N LEU A 15 -11.80 -24.90 42.21
CA LEU A 15 -12.58 -23.78 41.67
C LEU A 15 -11.88 -22.42 41.78
N LEU A 16 -10.72 -22.38 42.43
CA LEU A 16 -9.93 -21.17 42.63
C LEU A 16 -8.59 -21.37 41.95
N TYR A 17 -8.50 -21.01 40.65
CA TYR A 17 -7.34 -20.48 39.92
C TYR A 17 -7.61 -20.58 38.41
N SER A 18 -8.71 -19.95 37.94
CA SER A 18 -8.63 -19.30 36.63
C SER A 18 -7.61 -18.19 36.80
N GLN A 19 -6.37 -18.46 36.38
CA GLN A 19 -5.21 -17.65 36.70
C GLN A 19 -5.43 -16.20 36.29
N ASN A 20 -5.17 -15.30 37.23
CA ASN A 20 -5.14 -13.87 36.97
C ASN A 20 -4.03 -13.62 35.93
N GLY A 21 -4.40 -13.39 34.67
CA GLY A 21 -3.46 -13.10 33.59
C GLY A 21 -3.55 -14.04 32.40
N ASN A 22 -3.35 -15.36 32.56
CA ASN A 22 -3.11 -16.26 31.41
C ASN A 22 -3.96 -17.54 31.42
N VAL A 23 -4.78 -17.74 30.38
CA VAL A 23 -5.53 -18.98 30.11
C VAL A 23 -4.84 -19.73 28.96
N GLY A 24 -4.32 -20.92 29.25
CA GLY A 24 -3.77 -21.86 28.26
C GLY A 24 -4.70 -23.05 28.05
N ILE A 25 -5.02 -23.39 26.80
CA ILE A 25 -5.70 -24.65 26.47
C ILE A 25 -4.65 -25.64 25.97
N ASN A 26 -4.47 -26.76 26.69
CA ASN A 26 -3.50 -27.83 26.40
C ASN A 26 -2.01 -27.40 26.41
N THR A 27 -1.65 -26.44 27.27
CA THR A 27 -0.25 -26.06 27.54
C THR A 27 -0.09 -25.65 28.99
N VAL A 28 1.01 -26.09 29.63
CA VAL A 28 1.27 -25.86 31.06
C VAL A 28 1.88 -24.48 31.35
N ASN A 29 2.41 -23.79 30.33
CA ASN A 29 3.07 -22.49 30.46
C ASN A 29 2.59 -21.53 29.36
N PRO A 30 1.38 -20.95 29.46
CA PRO A 30 0.92 -19.94 28.51
C PRO A 30 1.78 -18.67 28.62
N GLY A 31 2.51 -18.34 27.56
CA GLY A 31 3.32 -17.11 27.45
C GLY A 31 2.50 -15.86 27.11
N SER A 32 1.18 -15.98 27.03
CA SER A 32 0.24 -14.91 26.70
C SER A 32 -1.10 -15.12 27.40
N THR A 33 -1.87 -14.05 27.58
CA THR A 33 -3.14 -14.05 28.33
C THR A 33 -4.17 -15.05 27.78
N LEU A 34 -4.05 -15.38 26.50
CA LEU A 34 -4.64 -16.54 25.86
C LEU A 34 -3.58 -17.19 24.97
N THR A 35 -3.18 -18.44 25.27
CA THR A 35 -2.27 -19.22 24.40
C THR A 35 -3.03 -20.41 23.81
N ILE A 36 -3.14 -20.46 22.48
CA ILE A 36 -3.81 -21.53 21.75
C ILE A 36 -2.75 -22.27 20.93
N ASN A 37 -2.42 -23.50 21.33
CA ASN A 37 -1.50 -24.37 20.60
C ASN A 37 -2.28 -25.27 19.63
N GLY A 38 -2.84 -24.65 18.57
CA GLY A 38 -3.72 -25.30 17.61
C GLY A 38 -4.49 -24.29 16.75
N SER A 39 -5.48 -24.76 16.00
CA SER A 39 -6.36 -23.89 15.18
C SER A 39 -7.47 -23.25 16.01
N ILE A 40 -7.85 -22.02 15.65
CA ILE A 40 -9.08 -21.36 16.13
C ILE A 40 -10.12 -21.46 15.02
N ALA A 41 -11.30 -21.98 15.34
CA ALA A 41 -12.45 -21.96 14.43
C ALA A 41 -13.46 -20.92 14.93
N GLY A 42 -13.58 -19.81 14.21
CA GLY A 42 -14.71 -18.90 14.36
C GLY A 42 -15.87 -19.31 13.45
N GLN A 43 -17.07 -18.79 13.72
CA GLN A 43 -18.22 -19.03 12.87
C GLN A 43 -17.95 -18.49 11.46
N TYR A 44 -18.18 -19.35 10.45
CA TYR A 44 -18.22 -18.97 9.04
C TYR A 44 -19.68 -18.99 8.59
N ARG A 45 -20.19 -17.86 8.10
CA ARG A 45 -21.55 -17.77 7.59
C ARG A 45 -21.55 -17.11 6.21
N SER A 46 -22.10 -17.84 5.25
CA SER A 46 -22.36 -17.32 3.91
C SER A 46 -23.84 -16.97 3.74
N VAL A 47 -24.12 -15.78 3.20
CA VAL A 47 -25.48 -15.29 2.94
C VAL A 47 -25.54 -14.62 1.57
N THR A 48 -26.72 -14.67 0.95
CA THR A 48 -26.97 -14.07 -0.38
C THR A 48 -27.79 -12.78 -0.30
N THR A 49 -28.32 -12.44 0.87
CA THR A 49 -29.18 -11.27 1.12
C THR A 49 -28.58 -10.33 2.15
N SER A 50 -29.08 -9.10 2.20
CA SER A 50 -28.75 -8.13 3.25
C SER A 50 -28.99 -8.71 4.65
N THR A 51 -28.08 -8.42 5.59
CA THR A 51 -28.03 -9.08 6.91
C THR A 51 -27.50 -8.13 7.98
N THR A 52 -28.13 -8.10 9.15
CA THR A 52 -27.55 -7.46 10.34
C THR A 52 -26.63 -8.44 11.05
N LEU A 53 -25.39 -8.04 11.30
CA LEU A 53 -24.41 -8.87 12.00
C LEU A 53 -24.68 -8.88 13.50
N GLY A 54 -24.45 -10.03 14.13
CA GLY A 54 -24.73 -10.27 15.53
C GLY A 54 -23.56 -10.88 16.30
N VAL A 55 -23.80 -11.15 17.58
CA VAL A 55 -22.79 -11.66 18.54
C VAL A 55 -22.17 -13.01 18.17
N ASN A 56 -22.83 -13.77 17.29
CA ASN A 56 -22.39 -15.11 16.87
C ASN A 56 -21.68 -15.11 15.51
N ASP A 57 -21.59 -13.95 14.86
CA ASP A 57 -20.92 -13.84 13.57
C ASP A 57 -19.43 -13.55 13.78
N PHE A 58 -18.57 -14.16 12.96
CA PHE A 58 -17.12 -13.93 13.02
C PHE A 58 -16.55 -13.72 11.61
N TYR A 59 -16.78 -14.66 10.71
CA TYR A 59 -16.47 -14.55 9.29
C TYR A 59 -17.75 -14.57 8.45
N MET A 60 -17.98 -13.50 7.71
CA MET A 60 -19.18 -13.30 6.90
C MET A 60 -18.83 -13.27 5.40
N ALA A 61 -19.37 -14.21 4.64
CA ALA A 61 -19.20 -14.28 3.20
C ALA A 61 -20.49 -13.86 2.47
N TYR A 62 -20.50 -12.69 1.84
CA TYR A 62 -21.60 -12.30 0.97
C TYR A 62 -21.46 -12.96 -0.39
N ASN A 63 -22.44 -13.78 -0.77
CA ASN A 63 -22.48 -14.52 -2.04
C ASN A 63 -23.68 -14.12 -2.90
N GLY A 64 -24.16 -12.88 -2.77
CA GLY A 64 -25.28 -12.38 -3.55
C GLY A 64 -24.89 -11.99 -4.98
N SER A 65 -25.83 -12.14 -5.90
CA SER A 65 -25.69 -11.68 -7.29
C SER A 65 -26.23 -10.26 -7.53
N SER A 66 -27.00 -9.72 -6.58
CA SER A 66 -27.52 -8.35 -6.59
C SER A 66 -26.81 -7.51 -5.54
N ALA A 67 -27.03 -6.20 -5.53
CA ALA A 67 -26.49 -5.37 -4.46
C ALA A 67 -27.10 -5.77 -3.09
N GLY A 68 -26.30 -5.76 -2.04
CA GLY A 68 -26.73 -6.12 -0.68
C GLY A 68 -26.09 -5.24 0.38
N THR A 69 -26.63 -5.30 1.60
CA THR A 69 -26.14 -4.53 2.74
C THR A 69 -25.91 -5.42 3.95
N PHE A 70 -24.71 -5.40 4.50
CA PHE A 70 -24.47 -5.85 5.87
C PHE A 70 -24.53 -4.67 6.82
N THR A 71 -25.31 -4.79 7.89
CA THR A 71 -25.39 -3.76 8.93
C THR A 71 -24.63 -4.23 10.15
N LEU A 72 -23.60 -3.47 10.55
CA LEU A 72 -22.89 -3.69 11.80
C LEU A 72 -23.88 -3.51 12.97
N PRO A 73 -23.74 -4.27 14.07
CA PRO A 73 -24.55 -4.02 15.26
C PRO A 73 -24.17 -2.67 15.87
N ALA A 74 -25.07 -2.10 16.66
CA ALA A 74 -24.73 -0.97 17.51
C ALA A 74 -23.53 -1.34 18.40
N ALA A 75 -22.54 -0.46 18.50
CA ALA A 75 -21.32 -0.72 19.26
C ALA A 75 -21.58 -0.87 20.77
N VAL A 76 -22.73 -0.37 21.22
CA VAL A 76 -23.29 -0.67 22.53
C VAL A 76 -24.76 -1.05 22.38
N ALA A 77 -25.09 -2.32 22.62
CA ALA A 77 -26.47 -2.76 22.71
C ALA A 77 -27.07 -2.36 24.06
N ALA A 78 -28.27 -1.77 24.04
CA ALA A 78 -29.08 -1.65 25.26
C ALA A 78 -29.55 -3.03 25.73
N SER A 79 -29.52 -3.27 27.04
CA SER A 79 -30.21 -4.31 27.88
C SER A 79 -30.78 -5.58 27.19
N PRO A 80 -30.56 -6.81 27.72
CA PRO A 80 -30.34 -7.13 29.14
C PRO A 80 -28.88 -7.45 29.52
N ALA A 81 -27.95 -7.43 28.58
CA ALA A 81 -26.53 -7.38 28.91
C ALA A 81 -25.89 -6.28 28.07
N ALA A 82 -25.74 -5.10 28.68
CA ALA A 82 -24.92 -4.01 28.16
C ALA A 82 -23.48 -4.51 28.05
N ARG A 83 -23.16 -5.14 26.92
CA ARG A 83 -21.81 -5.58 26.62
C ARG A 83 -21.29 -4.67 25.53
N ASN A 84 -20.46 -3.72 25.97
CA ASN A 84 -19.60 -2.97 25.08
C ASN A 84 -18.92 -3.96 24.12
N THR A 85 -19.09 -3.77 22.81
CA THR A 85 -18.47 -4.65 21.81
C THR A 85 -17.01 -4.30 21.56
N LEU A 86 -16.37 -3.52 22.43
CA LEU A 86 -14.96 -3.13 22.36
C LEU A 86 -14.07 -4.33 21.98
N GLY A 87 -13.32 -4.16 20.91
CA GLY A 87 -12.41 -5.17 20.38
C GLY A 87 -13.08 -6.32 19.63
N ARG A 88 -14.41 -6.34 19.46
CA ARG A 88 -15.07 -7.34 18.61
C ARG A 88 -14.65 -7.16 17.17
N ILE A 89 -14.26 -8.29 16.56
CA ILE A 89 -13.78 -8.36 15.18
C ILE A 89 -14.83 -9.04 14.30
N TYR A 90 -15.10 -8.45 13.14
CA TYR A 90 -15.77 -9.12 12.03
C TYR A 90 -14.87 -9.14 10.81
N TYR A 91 -14.74 -10.31 10.21
CA TYR A 91 -14.14 -10.48 8.89
C TYR A 91 -15.25 -10.60 7.87
N ILE A 92 -15.23 -9.79 6.82
CA ILE A 92 -16.29 -9.76 5.82
C ILE A 92 -15.66 -9.87 4.43
N LYS A 93 -16.11 -10.83 3.62
CA LYS A 93 -15.67 -11.01 2.23
C LYS A 93 -16.88 -10.99 1.29
N ASN A 94 -16.75 -10.26 0.19
CA ASN A 94 -17.67 -10.37 -0.93
C ASN A 94 -17.15 -11.44 -1.90
N VAL A 95 -17.76 -12.62 -1.85
CA VAL A 95 -17.47 -13.74 -2.76
C VAL A 95 -18.47 -13.83 -3.92
N GLY A 96 -19.51 -13.00 -3.91
CA GLY A 96 -20.53 -12.92 -4.94
C GLY A 96 -20.15 -11.98 -6.08
N THR A 97 -21.12 -11.71 -6.95
CA THR A 97 -20.99 -10.81 -8.10
C THR A 97 -21.68 -9.46 -7.89
N GLY A 98 -22.55 -9.36 -6.89
CA GLY A 98 -23.19 -8.11 -6.49
C GLY A 98 -22.29 -7.24 -5.60
N LYS A 99 -22.51 -5.93 -5.61
CA LYS A 99 -21.85 -4.98 -4.70
C LYS A 99 -22.38 -5.15 -3.27
N LEU A 100 -21.50 -5.27 -2.28
CA LEU A 100 -21.89 -5.31 -0.87
C LEU A 100 -21.61 -3.96 -0.21
N THR A 101 -22.58 -3.39 0.49
CA THR A 101 -22.38 -2.23 1.36
C THR A 101 -22.31 -2.70 2.81
N ILE A 102 -21.33 -2.24 3.58
CA ILE A 102 -21.26 -2.46 5.02
C ILE A 102 -21.60 -1.14 5.71
N SER A 103 -22.73 -1.11 6.39
CA SER A 103 -23.28 0.08 7.05
C SER A 103 -23.06 0.02 8.55
N ALA A 104 -22.72 1.16 9.15
CA ALA A 104 -22.85 1.36 10.59
C ALA A 104 -24.34 1.31 11.01
N ASN A 105 -24.59 1.11 12.30
CA ASN A 105 -25.94 1.10 12.84
C ASN A 105 -26.47 2.52 13.09
N GLY A 106 -27.64 2.86 12.55
CA GLY A 106 -28.28 4.15 12.82
C GLY A 106 -27.39 5.34 12.46
N SER A 107 -27.06 6.18 13.44
CA SER A 107 -26.21 7.37 13.30
C SER A 107 -24.74 7.14 13.67
N GLU A 108 -24.34 5.90 13.94
CA GLU A 108 -22.94 5.55 14.20
C GLU A 108 -22.08 5.75 12.94
N LEU A 109 -20.78 5.94 13.13
CA LEU A 109 -19.82 6.10 12.04
C LEU A 109 -18.70 5.06 12.10
N ILE A 110 -18.14 4.78 10.94
CA ILE A 110 -16.95 3.97 10.71
C ILE A 110 -15.76 4.90 10.55
N ASP A 111 -14.73 4.67 11.34
CA ASP A 111 -13.38 5.14 11.10
C ASP A 111 -12.78 4.32 9.96
N ASN A 112 -12.75 4.86 8.74
CA ASN A 112 -12.16 4.19 7.58
C ASN A 112 -10.81 4.80 7.17
N GLN A 113 -10.34 5.87 7.83
CA GLN A 113 -9.06 6.57 7.61
C GLN A 113 -8.97 7.88 8.42
N SER A 114 -8.00 8.76 8.12
CA SER A 114 -7.97 10.12 8.65
C SER A 114 -9.16 10.95 8.17
N GLY A 115 -9.97 11.47 9.10
CA GLY A 115 -11.02 12.45 8.80
C GLY A 115 -12.29 12.26 9.62
N ALA A 116 -13.39 12.83 9.12
CA ALA A 116 -14.72 12.53 9.66
C ALA A 116 -15.12 11.11 9.26
N GLY A 117 -15.58 10.30 10.22
CA GLY A 117 -16.02 8.94 9.96
C GLY A 117 -17.17 8.87 8.94
N VAL A 118 -17.32 7.71 8.31
CA VAL A 118 -18.32 7.45 7.26
C VAL A 118 -19.45 6.57 7.77
N SER A 119 -20.67 6.69 7.22
CA SER A 119 -21.80 5.83 7.62
C SER A 119 -21.73 4.42 7.03
N SER A 120 -20.95 4.22 5.95
CA SER A 120 -20.78 2.92 5.31
C SER A 120 -19.50 2.84 4.49
N VAL A 121 -19.06 1.60 4.23
CA VAL A 121 -18.05 1.27 3.22
C VAL A 121 -18.65 0.30 2.20
N THR A 122 -18.03 0.19 1.03
CA THR A 122 -18.43 -0.74 -0.02
C THR A 122 -17.40 -1.85 -0.16
N LEU A 123 -17.85 -3.06 -0.51
CA LEU A 123 -17.05 -4.14 -1.10
C LEU A 123 -17.56 -4.49 -2.50
N THR A 124 -16.72 -4.29 -3.50
CA THR A 124 -16.85 -4.82 -4.86
C THR A 124 -16.69 -6.36 -4.84
N PRO A 125 -17.10 -7.06 -5.90
CA PRO A 125 -16.85 -8.50 -6.03
C PRO A 125 -15.38 -8.85 -5.77
N GLY A 126 -15.13 -9.84 -4.91
CA GLY A 126 -13.78 -10.23 -4.48
C GLY A 126 -13.21 -9.42 -3.30
N GLY A 127 -13.84 -8.31 -2.93
CA GLY A 127 -13.41 -7.44 -1.85
C GLY A 127 -13.47 -8.09 -0.46
N TYR A 128 -12.68 -7.56 0.47
CA TYR A 128 -12.54 -8.04 1.84
C TYR A 128 -12.35 -6.87 2.81
N THR A 129 -12.89 -6.97 4.02
CA THR A 129 -12.65 -6.00 5.08
C THR A 129 -12.61 -6.67 6.45
N MET A 130 -11.83 -6.09 7.36
CA MET A 130 -11.85 -6.37 8.79
C MET A 130 -12.38 -5.16 9.54
N PHE A 131 -13.38 -5.39 10.39
CA PHE A 131 -13.95 -4.37 11.28
C PHE A 131 -13.65 -4.69 12.73
N ILE A 132 -13.29 -3.65 13.49
CA ILE A 132 -13.09 -3.73 14.94
C ILE A 132 -13.99 -2.69 15.61
N SER A 133 -14.76 -3.10 16.62
CA SER A 133 -15.55 -2.14 17.40
C SER A 133 -14.65 -1.36 18.36
N LYS A 134 -14.75 -0.02 18.32
CA LYS A 134 -14.08 0.91 19.24
C LYS A 134 -14.79 1.01 20.59
N GLY A 135 -16.00 0.45 20.69
CA GLY A 135 -16.75 0.41 21.95
C GLY A 135 -17.21 1.75 22.49
N THR A 136 -17.21 2.78 21.63
CA THR A 136 -17.68 4.14 21.92
C THR A 136 -19.16 4.28 21.57
N LEU A 137 -19.83 5.25 22.18
CA LEU A 137 -21.28 5.49 22.02
C LEU A 137 -21.62 6.49 20.91
N THR A 138 -20.67 7.33 20.51
CA THR A 138 -20.87 8.43 19.56
C THR A 138 -19.65 8.59 18.66
N GLY A 139 -19.85 9.28 17.53
CA GLY A 139 -18.81 9.48 16.52
C GLY A 139 -18.45 8.17 15.82
N THR A 140 -17.16 7.92 15.65
CA THR A 140 -16.68 6.64 15.12
C THR A 140 -16.80 5.55 16.19
N THR A 141 -17.65 4.57 15.94
CA THR A 141 -17.88 3.43 16.85
C THR A 141 -17.26 2.13 16.33
N TRP A 142 -16.95 2.10 15.03
CA TRP A 142 -16.26 1.02 14.35
C TRP A 142 -15.00 1.53 13.66
N GLU A 143 -14.02 0.67 13.49
CA GLU A 143 -12.79 0.91 12.74
C GLU A 143 -12.67 -0.13 11.62
N ALA A 144 -12.49 0.32 10.38
CA ALA A 144 -12.12 -0.53 9.25
C ALA A 144 -10.60 -0.73 9.26
N ALA A 145 -10.14 -1.68 10.07
CA ALA A 145 -8.72 -1.96 10.26
C ALA A 145 -8.02 -2.52 8.99
N LEU A 146 -8.81 -3.08 8.06
CA LEU A 146 -8.34 -3.47 6.73
C LEU A 146 -9.50 -3.36 5.74
N LEU A 147 -9.26 -2.76 4.58
CA LEU A 147 -10.19 -2.71 3.47
C LEU A 147 -9.44 -3.04 2.16
N ILE A 148 -9.89 -4.07 1.46
CA ILE A 148 -9.36 -4.52 0.17
C ILE A 148 -10.54 -4.55 -0.79
N ASN A 149 -10.65 -3.56 -1.68
CA ASN A 149 -11.90 -3.31 -2.39
C ASN A 149 -11.78 -3.26 -3.92
N LYS A 150 -10.79 -3.95 -4.48
CA LYS A 150 -10.40 -3.74 -5.87
C LYS A 150 -10.75 -4.91 -6.79
N ALA A 151 -11.66 -4.67 -7.73
CA ALA A 151 -12.09 -5.66 -8.73
C ALA A 151 -11.10 -5.81 -9.90
N THR A 152 -10.30 -4.79 -10.20
CA THR A 152 -9.29 -4.80 -11.28
C THR A 152 -8.05 -4.05 -10.79
N PRO A 153 -6.85 -4.66 -10.75
CA PRO A 153 -5.62 -3.91 -10.48
C PRO A 153 -5.48 -2.80 -11.53
N THR A 154 -5.41 -1.54 -11.10
CA THR A 154 -5.09 -0.43 -12.01
C THR A 154 -3.62 -0.56 -12.33
N ILE A 155 -3.30 -0.90 -13.56
CA ILE A 155 -1.94 -0.89 -14.08
C ILE A 155 -1.90 0.20 -15.15
N ALA A 156 -1.02 1.17 -14.95
CA ALA A 156 -0.67 2.14 -15.96
C ALA A 156 0.85 2.05 -16.20
N ALA A 157 1.25 1.84 -17.46
CA ALA A 157 2.66 1.72 -17.82
C ALA A 157 2.97 2.40 -19.15
N LEU A 158 4.12 3.07 -19.17
CA LEU A 158 4.76 3.57 -20.38
C LEU A 158 6.06 2.81 -20.61
N GLY A 159 6.40 2.61 -21.87
CA GLY A 159 7.72 2.20 -22.30
C GLY A 159 8.10 2.99 -23.53
N ALA A 160 9.23 3.70 -23.45
CA ALA A 160 9.69 4.52 -24.55
C ALA A 160 9.94 3.64 -25.78
N THR A 161 9.23 3.94 -26.87
CA THR A 161 9.34 3.25 -28.16
C THR A 161 10.67 3.52 -28.86
N THR A 162 11.35 4.60 -28.48
CA THR A 162 12.68 4.99 -28.98
C THR A 162 13.59 5.46 -27.85
N SER A 163 14.90 5.39 -28.05
CA SER A 163 15.84 5.97 -27.09
C SER A 163 15.85 7.49 -27.19
N VAL A 164 15.87 8.18 -26.05
CA VAL A 164 16.06 9.64 -26.01
C VAL A 164 17.52 10.00 -25.82
N THR A 165 17.92 11.09 -26.45
CA THR A 165 19.27 11.64 -26.36
C THR A 165 19.22 12.99 -25.62
N PHE A 166 19.89 13.10 -24.49
CA PHE A 166 20.02 14.35 -23.73
C PHE A 166 21.30 15.08 -24.13
N THR A 167 21.19 16.37 -24.50
CA THR A 167 22.31 17.22 -24.95
C THR A 167 22.13 18.67 -24.49
N GLY A 168 23.20 19.47 -24.49
CA GLY A 168 23.12 20.91 -24.25
C GLY A 168 22.61 21.26 -22.84
N THR A 169 21.55 22.09 -22.77
CA THR A 169 20.98 22.57 -21.49
C THR A 169 20.45 21.44 -20.60
N ASP A 170 19.83 20.41 -21.19
CA ASP A 170 19.27 19.26 -20.42
C ASP A 170 20.37 18.49 -19.70
N LEU A 171 21.50 18.29 -20.40
CA LEU A 171 22.70 17.68 -19.82
C LEU A 171 23.36 18.60 -18.77
N THR A 172 23.27 19.92 -18.96
CA THR A 172 23.80 20.91 -18.00
C THR A 172 23.03 20.89 -16.69
N ASN A 173 21.69 20.82 -16.74
CA ASN A 173 20.87 20.75 -15.53
C ASN A 173 21.09 19.43 -14.78
N PHE A 174 21.20 18.32 -15.51
CA PHE A 174 21.56 17.01 -14.95
C PHE A 174 22.88 17.07 -14.15
N ASN A 175 23.91 17.72 -14.69
CA ASN A 175 25.23 17.88 -14.06
C ASN A 175 25.24 18.77 -12.80
N ASN A 176 24.15 19.51 -12.54
CA ASN A 176 23.99 20.31 -11.33
C ASN A 176 23.28 19.57 -10.19
N SER A 177 23.09 18.25 -10.32
CA SER A 177 22.45 17.38 -9.32
C SER A 177 20.98 17.70 -9.05
N ASN A 178 20.33 18.50 -9.90
CA ASN A 178 18.90 18.76 -9.82
C ASN A 178 18.13 17.67 -10.57
N PRO A 179 17.16 16.98 -9.96
CA PRO A 179 16.29 16.04 -10.67
C PRO A 179 15.70 16.65 -11.93
N GLN A 180 15.95 16.01 -13.07
CA GLN A 180 15.39 16.34 -14.38
C GLN A 180 14.30 15.34 -14.70
N ILE A 181 13.17 15.81 -15.20
CA ILE A 181 12.08 14.93 -15.66
C ILE A 181 12.57 14.15 -16.87
N ILE A 182 12.34 12.85 -16.83
CA ILE A 182 12.59 11.98 -17.96
C ILE A 182 11.34 12.02 -18.85
N PRO A 183 11.45 12.49 -20.11
CA PRO A 183 10.29 12.73 -20.94
C PRO A 183 9.63 11.42 -21.38
N PHE A 184 8.36 11.40 -21.78
CA PHE A 184 7.75 10.33 -22.54
C PHE A 184 6.86 10.98 -23.62
N SER A 185 6.29 10.15 -24.48
CA SER A 185 5.27 10.59 -25.43
C SER A 185 3.98 9.83 -25.21
N SER A 186 2.86 10.41 -25.64
CA SER A 186 1.56 9.74 -25.65
C SER A 186 1.57 8.42 -26.44
N SER A 187 2.45 8.29 -27.45
CA SER A 187 2.67 7.04 -28.18
C SER A 187 3.41 5.95 -27.39
N ASP A 188 4.03 6.28 -26.25
CA ASP A 188 4.77 5.33 -25.41
C ASP A 188 3.87 4.62 -24.38
N ILE A 189 2.58 4.94 -24.32
CA ILE A 189 1.62 4.29 -23.42
C ILE A 189 1.40 2.84 -23.87
N ILE A 190 1.84 1.89 -23.04
CA ILE A 190 1.67 0.45 -23.29
C ILE A 190 0.32 -0.03 -22.76
N VAL A 191 -0.04 0.39 -21.55
CA VAL A 191 -1.28 0.00 -20.89
C VAL A 191 -1.77 1.11 -19.97
N ASN A 192 -3.07 1.36 -19.98
CA ASN A 192 -3.74 2.22 -19.02
C ASN A 192 -5.10 1.59 -18.66
N GLN A 193 -5.07 0.49 -17.91
CA GLN A 193 -6.24 -0.36 -17.66
C GLN A 193 -7.11 0.10 -16.46
N GLY A 194 -7.10 1.39 -16.13
CA GLY A 194 -8.06 1.96 -15.19
C GLY A 194 -7.74 3.38 -14.72
N GLY A 195 -8.75 4.06 -14.17
CA GLY A 195 -8.76 5.50 -13.92
C GLY A 195 -8.25 5.98 -12.55
N SER A 196 -7.46 5.19 -11.81
CA SER A 196 -6.88 5.67 -10.55
C SER A 196 -5.66 6.59 -10.76
N ALA A 197 -5.09 6.57 -11.96
CA ALA A 197 -4.12 7.53 -12.44
C ALA A 197 -4.30 7.76 -13.95
N THR A 198 -3.85 8.92 -14.45
CA THR A 198 -3.82 9.23 -15.89
C THR A 198 -2.47 9.81 -16.29
N TRP A 199 -2.03 9.52 -17.51
CA TRP A 199 -0.82 10.13 -18.05
C TRP A 199 -1.09 11.59 -18.43
N ASN A 200 -0.17 12.49 -18.07
CA ASN A 200 -0.11 13.85 -18.59
C ASN A 200 1.11 13.99 -19.51
N ASP A 201 0.86 14.10 -20.81
CA ASP A 201 1.88 14.18 -21.85
C ASP A 201 2.66 15.50 -21.82
N VAL A 202 2.00 16.61 -21.47
CA VAL A 202 2.63 17.94 -21.48
C VAL A 202 3.65 18.11 -20.36
N GLY A 203 3.44 17.44 -19.23
CA GLY A 203 4.31 17.55 -18.06
C GLY A 203 5.10 16.29 -17.70
N ASP A 204 4.94 15.20 -18.47
CA ASP A 204 5.62 13.93 -18.26
C ASP A 204 5.41 13.31 -16.86
N TYR A 205 4.16 13.20 -16.44
CA TYR A 205 3.81 12.62 -15.15
C TYR A 205 2.54 11.79 -15.14
N TRP A 206 2.48 10.88 -14.18
CA TRP A 206 1.23 10.26 -13.76
C TRP A 206 0.49 11.19 -12.80
N GLN A 207 -0.70 11.62 -13.20
CA GLN A 207 -1.65 12.31 -12.34
C GLN A 207 -2.45 11.26 -11.57
N ILE A 208 -2.33 11.26 -10.25
CA ILE A 208 -3.14 10.41 -9.38
C ILE A 208 -4.55 10.97 -9.31
N ILE A 209 -5.54 10.11 -9.56
CA ILE A 209 -6.98 10.44 -9.57
C ILE A 209 -7.68 9.89 -8.33
N GLU A 210 -7.17 8.80 -7.77
CA GLU A 210 -7.73 8.16 -6.57
C GLU A 210 -6.61 7.96 -5.54
N SER A 211 -6.84 8.37 -4.29
CA SER A 211 -5.86 8.12 -3.22
C SER A 211 -5.63 6.60 -3.02
N GLY A 212 -4.55 6.23 -2.37
CA GLY A 212 -4.28 4.84 -1.97
C GLY A 212 -2.81 4.47 -1.96
N VAL A 213 -2.54 3.17 -1.83
CA VAL A 213 -1.17 2.65 -1.85
C VAL A 213 -0.80 2.24 -3.26
N TYR A 214 0.35 2.70 -3.73
CA TYR A 214 0.85 2.49 -5.09
C TYR A 214 2.21 1.81 -5.05
N LYS A 215 2.40 0.79 -5.90
CA LYS A 215 3.71 0.32 -6.32
C LYS A 215 4.11 1.10 -7.57
N ILE A 216 5.31 1.66 -7.58
CA ILE A 216 5.82 2.46 -8.69
C ILE A 216 7.18 1.91 -9.07
N GLU A 217 7.40 1.72 -10.36
CA GLU A 217 8.63 1.14 -10.90
C GLU A 217 9.14 1.97 -12.08
N GLY A 218 10.42 2.30 -12.05
CA GLY A 218 11.14 2.95 -13.13
C GLY A 218 12.34 2.11 -13.54
N TYR A 219 12.53 1.93 -14.84
CA TYR A 219 13.67 1.23 -15.40
C TYR A 219 14.28 2.09 -16.49
N SER A 220 15.58 2.34 -16.40
CA SER A 220 16.32 3.09 -17.42
C SER A 220 17.61 2.36 -17.78
N TYR A 221 17.93 2.34 -19.07
CA TYR A 221 19.16 1.80 -19.63
C TYR A 221 19.94 2.95 -20.22
N PHE A 222 21.02 3.35 -19.55
CA PHE A 222 21.85 4.47 -19.98
C PHE A 222 23.07 4.00 -20.75
N LYS A 223 23.44 4.77 -21.78
CA LYS A 223 24.73 4.64 -22.47
C LYS A 223 25.21 6.00 -22.95
N SER A 224 26.49 6.11 -23.29
CA SER A 224 26.96 7.29 -24.00
C SER A 224 26.35 7.36 -25.40
N GLY A 225 25.92 8.55 -25.83
CA GLY A 225 25.46 8.77 -27.20
C GLY A 225 26.58 8.95 -28.22
N THR A 226 27.81 9.25 -27.77
CA THR A 226 29.04 9.42 -28.57
C THR A 226 30.24 8.73 -27.91
N ALA A 227 31.41 8.73 -28.55
CA ALA A 227 32.64 8.31 -27.87
C ALA A 227 32.90 9.20 -26.64
N VAL A 228 33.19 8.57 -25.51
CA VAL A 228 33.59 9.21 -24.26
C VAL A 228 35.11 9.41 -24.27
N THR A 229 35.60 10.54 -23.75
CA THR A 229 37.03 10.89 -23.69
C THR A 229 37.49 11.06 -22.24
N GLY A 230 38.70 10.61 -21.91
CA GLY A 230 39.30 10.71 -20.56
C GLY A 230 39.80 9.38 -19.99
N THR A 231 40.39 9.43 -18.78
CA THR A 231 40.89 8.26 -18.03
C THR A 231 39.81 7.73 -17.08
N ASP A 232 39.78 6.41 -16.84
CA ASP A 232 38.71 5.65 -16.15
C ASP A 232 38.29 6.21 -14.78
N ALA A 233 37.27 7.06 -14.77
CA ALA A 233 36.59 7.50 -13.56
C ALA A 233 35.09 7.25 -13.70
N PHE A 234 34.41 6.87 -12.63
CA PHE A 234 32.98 6.60 -12.65
C PHE A 234 32.15 7.88 -12.59
N THR A 235 31.08 7.99 -13.39
CA THR A 235 29.97 8.94 -13.15
C THR A 235 28.80 8.22 -12.50
N GLY A 236 28.24 8.79 -11.43
CA GLY A 236 27.03 8.28 -10.80
C GLY A 236 25.78 8.89 -11.43
N ILE A 237 24.82 8.06 -11.81
CA ILE A 237 23.46 8.51 -12.16
C ILE A 237 22.50 8.00 -11.09
N ASN A 238 21.70 8.92 -10.55
CA ASN A 238 20.54 8.58 -9.74
C ASN A 238 19.31 8.55 -10.65
N LEU A 239 18.58 7.43 -10.62
CA LEU A 239 17.23 7.33 -11.15
C LEU A 239 16.25 7.41 -9.97
N ASN A 240 15.31 8.33 -10.04
CA ASN A 240 14.39 8.60 -8.95
C ASN A 240 12.93 8.61 -9.41
N ILE A 241 12.07 8.30 -8.46
CA ILE A 241 10.64 8.58 -8.52
C ILE A 241 10.43 9.81 -7.63
N THR A 242 9.90 10.89 -8.20
CA THR A 242 9.59 12.11 -7.44
C THR A 242 8.11 12.41 -7.42
N LYS A 243 7.66 13.02 -6.32
CA LYS A 243 6.27 13.40 -6.07
C LYS A 243 6.15 14.93 -6.03
N ASN A 244 5.21 15.50 -6.78
CA ASN A 244 4.83 16.91 -6.73
C ASN A 244 5.99 17.89 -7.02
N GLY A 245 6.90 17.52 -7.91
CA GLY A 245 7.97 18.38 -8.43
C GLY A 245 9.31 17.66 -8.55
N THR A 246 10.37 18.44 -8.74
CA THR A 246 11.72 17.96 -9.09
C THR A 246 12.80 18.40 -8.09
N THR A 247 12.43 18.87 -6.91
CA THR A 247 13.43 19.11 -5.85
C THR A 247 13.90 17.79 -5.23
N LEU A 248 15.10 17.77 -4.64
CA LEU A 248 15.61 16.56 -3.96
C LEU A 248 14.70 16.09 -2.81
N SER A 249 14.01 17.02 -2.14
CA SER A 249 13.03 16.71 -1.07
C SER A 249 11.82 15.94 -1.56
N ASN A 250 11.56 15.95 -2.86
CA ASN A 250 10.39 15.32 -3.47
C ASN A 250 10.66 13.87 -3.89
N ILE A 251 11.89 13.38 -3.71
CA ILE A 251 12.24 11.98 -4.03
C ILE A 251 11.55 11.05 -3.04
N ILE A 252 10.73 10.13 -3.56
CA ILE A 252 10.01 9.11 -2.78
C ILE A 252 10.53 7.69 -3.05
N GLY A 253 11.44 7.55 -4.02
CA GLY A 253 12.18 6.33 -4.29
C GLY A 253 13.36 6.68 -5.18
N GLY A 254 14.51 6.05 -4.95
CA GLY A 254 15.71 6.34 -5.74
C GLY A 254 16.65 5.15 -5.76
N ASN A 255 17.39 4.99 -6.86
CA ASN A 255 18.50 4.07 -6.95
C ASN A 255 19.63 4.71 -7.76
N ARG A 256 20.85 4.24 -7.55
CA ARG A 256 22.04 4.76 -8.19
C ARG A 256 22.77 3.66 -8.93
N ALA A 257 23.27 3.99 -10.11
CA ALA A 257 24.33 3.22 -10.76
C ALA A 257 25.53 4.11 -11.08
N ASN A 258 26.69 3.50 -11.20
CA ASN A 258 27.93 4.15 -11.61
C ASN A 258 28.33 3.64 -12.99
N PHE A 259 28.73 4.55 -13.87
CA PHE A 259 29.16 4.27 -15.24
C PHE A 259 30.62 4.67 -15.43
N ASP A 260 31.45 3.76 -15.89
CA ASP A 260 32.79 4.07 -16.38
C ASP A 260 32.80 4.26 -17.91
N ASN A 261 33.95 4.71 -18.41
CA ASN A 261 34.19 5.02 -19.81
C ASN A 261 33.99 3.78 -20.71
N GLN A 262 34.42 2.61 -20.23
CA GLN A 262 34.39 1.36 -20.97
C GLN A 262 32.97 0.79 -21.08
N THR A 263 32.18 0.87 -20.00
CA THR A 263 30.78 0.44 -19.94
C THR A 263 29.89 1.39 -20.73
N ALA A 264 30.12 2.72 -20.60
CA ALA A 264 29.34 3.73 -21.32
C ALA A 264 29.54 3.68 -22.85
N SER A 265 30.70 3.19 -23.32
CA SER A 265 31.03 3.07 -24.75
C SER A 265 30.64 1.71 -25.36
N GLN A 266 30.58 0.64 -24.56
CA GLN A 266 30.34 -0.73 -25.05
C GLN A 266 28.91 -1.26 -24.82
N GLY A 267 28.10 -0.65 -23.96
CA GLY A 267 26.79 -1.24 -23.63
C GLY A 267 25.82 -0.32 -22.90
N ASN A 268 24.64 -0.89 -22.62
CA ASN A 268 23.60 -0.26 -21.83
C ASN A 268 23.78 -0.64 -20.36
N SER A 269 23.77 0.35 -19.49
CA SER A 269 23.85 0.15 -18.04
C SER A 269 22.47 0.33 -17.41
N PRO A 270 21.86 -0.75 -16.87
CA PRO A 270 20.53 -0.67 -16.27
C PRO A 270 20.57 0.02 -14.90
N ILE A 271 19.57 0.85 -14.65
CA ILE A 271 19.19 1.35 -13.32
C ILE A 271 17.71 1.07 -13.15
N ASN A 272 17.34 0.47 -12.03
CA ASN A 272 15.95 0.26 -11.67
C ASN A 272 15.64 0.93 -10.33
N VAL A 273 14.47 1.52 -10.22
CA VAL A 273 13.94 2.09 -8.98
C VAL A 273 12.54 1.53 -8.75
N SER A 274 12.25 1.16 -7.50
CA SER A 274 10.93 0.68 -7.10
C SER A 274 10.60 1.23 -5.73
N CYS A 275 9.37 1.68 -5.52
CA CYS A 275 8.86 2.03 -4.20
C CYS A 275 7.39 1.63 -4.05
N ILE A 276 6.97 1.45 -2.79
CA ILE A 276 5.57 1.33 -2.39
C ILE A 276 5.26 2.51 -1.50
N VAL A 277 4.27 3.31 -1.86
CA VAL A 277 4.00 4.60 -1.20
C VAL A 277 2.50 4.91 -1.23
N HIS A 278 2.02 5.61 -0.19
CA HIS A 278 0.69 6.21 -0.21
C HIS A 278 0.70 7.50 -1.04
N LEU A 279 -0.24 7.62 -1.97
CA LEU A 279 -0.48 8.81 -2.78
C LEU A 279 -1.91 9.27 -2.59
N ASP A 280 -2.11 10.57 -2.67
CA ASP A 280 -3.40 11.22 -2.59
C ASP A 280 -3.88 11.61 -4.01
N ALA A 281 -5.19 11.61 -4.21
CA ALA A 281 -5.79 12.18 -5.41
C ALA A 281 -5.31 13.62 -5.61
N GLY A 282 -4.82 13.92 -6.81
CA GLY A 282 -4.18 15.21 -7.13
C GLY A 282 -2.65 15.17 -7.15
N ASP A 283 -2.03 14.17 -6.53
CA ASP A 283 -0.57 14.01 -6.59
C ASP A 283 -0.07 13.76 -8.02
N ARG A 284 1.14 14.23 -8.28
CA ARG A 284 1.85 14.07 -9.55
C ARG A 284 3.12 13.27 -9.34
N VAL A 285 3.29 12.19 -10.09
CA VAL A 285 4.45 11.30 -9.97
C VAL A 285 5.27 11.34 -11.24
N TYR A 286 6.56 11.63 -11.10
CA TYR A 286 7.51 11.77 -12.19
C TYR A 286 8.57 10.68 -12.08
N LEU A 287 9.07 10.22 -13.23
CA LEU A 287 10.37 9.57 -13.31
C LEU A 287 11.40 10.69 -13.56
N THR A 288 12.43 10.75 -12.72
CA THR A 288 13.46 11.79 -12.83
C THR A 288 14.85 11.19 -12.71
N MET A 289 15.84 11.93 -13.17
CA MET A 289 17.25 11.57 -12.98
C MET A 289 18.09 12.78 -12.58
N ASN A 290 19.16 12.54 -11.84
CA ASN A 290 20.17 13.54 -11.56
C ASN A 290 21.55 12.91 -11.37
N TRP A 291 22.57 13.74 -11.46
CA TRP A 291 23.92 13.32 -11.12
C TRP A 291 24.02 12.84 -9.66
N GLY A 292 24.65 11.69 -9.44
CA GLY A 292 24.93 11.08 -8.15
C GLY A 292 26.38 11.30 -7.72
N ALA A 293 26.59 11.92 -6.57
CA ALA A 293 27.89 12.40 -6.13
C ALA A 293 28.92 11.28 -5.82
N PHE A 294 30.11 11.38 -6.43
CA PHE A 294 31.44 10.95 -5.92
C PHE A 294 32.54 11.75 -6.65
N ASN A 295 32.37 13.08 -6.73
CA ASN A 295 33.24 14.12 -7.34
C ASN A 295 32.50 14.88 -8.44
N LYS A 296 31.89 16.03 -8.11
CA LYS A 296 31.76 17.11 -9.09
C LYS A 296 33.18 17.68 -9.21
N PRO A 297 33.96 17.40 -10.26
CA PRO A 297 35.36 17.81 -10.26
C PRO A 297 35.39 19.32 -10.43
N THR A 298 35.94 20.05 -9.47
CA THR A 298 36.23 21.48 -9.66
C THR A 298 37.44 21.68 -10.58
N ASN A 299 38.28 20.64 -10.77
CA ASN A 299 39.56 20.76 -11.47
C ASN A 299 40.08 19.47 -12.18
N SER A 300 39.43 18.31 -12.07
CA SER A 300 40.01 17.02 -12.51
C SER A 300 39.31 16.38 -13.71
N VAL A 301 40.12 15.83 -14.60
CA VAL A 301 39.87 15.20 -15.92
C VAL A 301 39.10 13.87 -15.86
N SER A 302 38.39 13.58 -14.77
CA SER A 302 37.47 12.45 -14.65
C SER A 302 36.26 12.67 -15.55
N ILE A 303 35.89 11.66 -16.37
CA ILE A 303 34.90 11.67 -17.47
C ILE A 303 34.32 13.07 -17.72
N GLN A 304 34.76 13.73 -18.80
CA GLN A 304 33.90 14.77 -19.36
C GLN A 304 32.59 14.08 -19.68
N ALA A 305 31.51 14.44 -18.97
CA ALA A 305 30.19 13.86 -19.17
C ALA A 305 29.96 13.74 -20.68
N PRO A 306 29.49 12.58 -21.18
CA PRO A 306 29.40 12.38 -22.61
C PRO A 306 28.64 13.54 -23.23
N ASN A 307 29.10 14.05 -24.38
CA ASN A 307 28.43 15.17 -25.07
C ASN A 307 26.93 14.91 -25.32
N SER A 308 26.53 13.62 -25.26
CA SER A 308 25.15 13.18 -25.21
C SER A 308 24.96 11.95 -24.32
N LEU A 309 23.86 11.87 -23.60
CA LEU A 309 23.43 10.67 -22.87
C LEU A 309 22.25 10.03 -23.61
N LYS A 310 22.32 8.72 -23.90
CA LYS A 310 21.20 7.97 -24.50
C LYS A 310 20.53 7.08 -23.47
N GLU A 311 19.20 7.08 -23.46
CA GLU A 311 18.38 6.34 -22.49
C GLU A 311 17.27 5.55 -23.19
N SER A 312 17.08 4.29 -22.79
CA SER A 312 15.84 3.54 -23.06
C SER A 312 15.15 3.23 -21.74
N ARG A 313 13.83 3.41 -21.64
CA ARG A 313 13.17 3.51 -20.34
C ARG A 313 11.74 2.98 -20.29
N ASN A 314 11.32 2.60 -19.09
CA ASN A 314 9.96 2.23 -18.74
C ASN A 314 9.57 2.88 -17.42
N PHE A 315 8.30 3.24 -17.30
CA PHE A 315 7.74 3.79 -16.08
C PHE A 315 6.33 3.28 -15.86
N SER A 316 6.10 2.62 -14.73
CA SER A 316 4.82 2.00 -14.42
C SER A 316 4.38 2.28 -13.01
N LEU A 317 3.07 2.36 -12.84
CA LEU A 317 2.42 2.37 -11.54
C LEU A 317 1.35 1.29 -11.47
N GLN A 318 1.17 0.77 -10.26
CA GLN A 318 0.10 -0.14 -9.91
C GLN A 318 -0.48 0.29 -8.57
N GLN A 319 -1.76 0.67 -8.54
CA GLN A 319 -2.43 0.90 -7.26
C GLN A 319 -2.75 -0.46 -6.61
N LEU A 320 -2.20 -0.68 -5.43
CA LEU A 320 -2.31 -1.92 -4.65
C LEU A 320 -3.56 -1.94 -3.77
N SER A 321 -3.95 -0.79 -3.22
CA SER A 321 -5.16 -0.63 -2.42
C SER A 321 -5.76 0.76 -2.60
N THR A 322 -7.07 0.84 -2.46
CA THR A 322 -7.76 2.11 -2.20
C THR A 322 -7.74 2.37 -0.69
N PRO A 323 -7.97 3.62 -0.27
CA PRO A 323 -8.59 3.95 0.99
C PRO A 323 -9.72 2.98 1.36
#